data_AF-A0A235IQC5-F1
#
_entry.id   AF-A0A235IQC5-F1
#
_cell.length_a   1.000
_cell.length_b   1.000
_cell.length_c   1.000
_cell.angle_alpha   90.00
_cell.angle_beta   90.00
_cell.angle_gamma   90.00
#
_symmetry.space_group_name_H-M   'P 1'
#
loop_
_entity.id
_entity.type
_entity.pdbx_description
1 polymer ?
#
loop_
_entity_poly.entity_id
_entity_poly.type
_entity_poly.pdbx_seq_one_letter_code
_entity_poly.pdbx_strand_id
1 'polypeptide(L)'
;MLPITQLEYLPKISGIYKVLDANGDVIYVGQAKNIHSRWNNGHHKLSEIIADYGIEVYIDWAEIPEWLLNRAENATTSFYQPKLNLKIPPVV
;
A
#
# COMPACT_ATOMS: atom_id res chain seq x y z
N MET A 1 7.15 -5.13 -8.60
CA MET A 1 5.69 -4.89 -8.78
C MET A 1 4.95 -6.19 -9.06
N LEU A 2 3.74 -6.32 -8.53
CA LEU A 2 2.85 -7.47 -8.64
C LEU A 2 1.40 -7.00 -8.84
N PRO A 3 0.61 -7.57 -9.76
CA PRO A 3 -0.81 -7.24 -9.88
C PRO A 3 -1.61 -7.51 -8.61
N ILE A 4 -2.64 -6.70 -8.32
CA ILE A 4 -3.50 -6.91 -7.15
C ILE A 4 -4.31 -8.21 -7.21
N THR A 5 -4.39 -8.85 -8.37
CA THR A 5 -5.04 -10.15 -8.57
C THR A 5 -4.16 -11.34 -8.18
N GLN A 6 -2.93 -11.09 -7.74
CA GLN A 6 -1.90 -12.10 -7.46
C GLN A 6 -1.34 -12.00 -6.03
N LEU A 7 -2.15 -11.57 -5.06
CA LEU A 7 -1.72 -11.26 -3.67
C LEU A 7 -1.04 -12.43 -2.95
N GLU A 8 -1.30 -13.67 -3.36
CA GLU A 8 -0.68 -14.89 -2.83
C GLU A 8 0.83 -14.96 -3.07
N TYR A 9 1.35 -14.21 -4.04
CA TYR A 9 2.78 -14.15 -4.36
C TYR A 9 3.54 -13.03 -3.65
N LEU A 10 2.85 -12.25 -2.80
CA LEU A 10 3.51 -11.22 -2.01
C LEU A 10 4.55 -11.82 -1.04
N PRO A 11 5.64 -11.09 -0.76
CA PRO A 11 6.69 -11.60 0.11
C PRO A 11 6.28 -11.63 1.58
N LYS A 12 6.81 -12.61 2.32
CA LYS A 12 6.64 -12.76 3.77
C LYS A 12 7.70 -11.96 4.55
N ILE A 13 7.84 -10.68 4.22
CA ILE A 13 8.85 -9.77 4.79
C ILE A 13 8.20 -8.54 5.43
N SER A 14 8.95 -7.86 6.30
CA SER A 14 8.60 -6.52 6.76
C SER A 14 8.98 -5.47 5.73
N GLY A 15 8.17 -4.44 5.56
CA GLY A 15 8.46 -3.44 4.54
C GLY A 15 7.40 -2.37 4.36
N ILE A 16 7.72 -1.46 3.44
CA ILE A 16 6.77 -0.49 2.90
C ILE A 16 6.27 -1.03 1.57
N TYR A 17 4.96 -1.02 1.37
CA TYR A 17 4.33 -1.30 0.10
C TYR A 17 3.65 -0.05 -0.45
N LYS A 18 3.61 0.06 -1.78
CA LYS A 18 2.94 1.12 -2.52
C LYS A 18 1.98 0.46 -3.50
N VAL A 19 0.80 1.03 -3.67
CA VAL A 19 -0.14 0.65 -4.72
C VAL A 19 -0.05 1.69 -5.82
N LEU A 20 0.08 1.22 -7.04
CA LEU A 20 0.18 2.02 -8.26
C LEU A 20 -1.03 1.74 -9.14
N ASP A 21 -1.57 2.77 -9.78
CA ASP A 21 -2.60 2.61 -10.81
C ASP A 21 -1.98 2.21 -12.16
N ALA A 22 -2.83 2.09 -13.20
CA ALA A 22 -2.41 1.74 -14.55
C ALA A 22 -1.45 2.76 -15.20
N ASN A 23 -1.43 4.01 -14.71
CA ASN A 23 -0.53 5.06 -15.19
C ASN A 23 0.82 5.07 -14.44
N GLY A 24 0.94 4.27 -13.37
CA GLY A 24 2.12 4.24 -12.50
C GLY A 24 2.09 5.28 -11.39
N ASP A 25 0.96 5.94 -11.15
CA ASP A 25 0.81 6.89 -10.05
C ASP A 25 0.63 6.15 -8.73
N VAL A 26 1.33 6.59 -7.68
CA VAL A 26 1.21 5.97 -6.34
C VAL A 26 -0.07 6.46 -5.66
N ILE A 27 -1.05 5.58 -5.55
CA ILE A 27 -2.39 5.90 -5.02
C ILE A 27 -2.54 5.58 -3.54
N TYR A 28 -1.72 4.67 -3.01
CA TYR A 28 -1.73 4.27 -1.60
C TYR A 28 -0.35 3.80 -1.16
N VAL A 29 0.01 4.10 0.08
CA VAL A 29 1.24 3.65 0.75
C VAL A 29 0.85 3.05 2.10
N GLY A 30 1.48 1.95 2.46
CA GLY A 30 1.37 1.45 3.83
C GLY A 30 2.58 0.62 4.25
N GLN A 31 2.64 0.30 5.53
CA GLN A 31 3.66 -0.57 6.12
C GLN A 31 3.08 -1.89 6.64
N ALA A 32 3.95 -2.90 6.75
CA ALA A 32 3.64 -4.16 7.40
C ALA A 32 4.88 -4.82 7.98
N LYS A 33 4.70 -5.56 9.08
CA LYS A 33 5.69 -6.56 9.56
C LYS A 33 5.74 -7.80 8.67
N ASN A 34 4.65 -8.06 7.95
CA ASN A 34 4.54 -9.12 6.96
C ASN A 34 3.59 -8.67 5.84
N ILE A 35 4.14 -8.32 4.68
CA ILE A 35 3.35 -7.78 3.56
C ILE A 35 2.33 -8.80 3.06
N HIS A 36 2.73 -10.06 2.86
CA HIS A 36 1.81 -11.13 2.44
C HIS A 36 0.58 -11.26 3.38
N SER A 37 0.80 -11.33 4.69
CA SER A 37 -0.27 -11.46 5.68
C SER A 37 -1.16 -10.20 5.72
N ARG A 38 -0.57 -9.01 5.58
CA ARG A 38 -1.31 -7.74 5.60
C ARG A 38 -2.32 -7.63 4.46
N TRP A 39 -2.02 -8.22 3.31
CA TRP A 39 -2.88 -8.21 2.13
C TRP A 39 -3.90 -9.35 2.11
N ASN A 40 -3.48 -10.57 2.49
CA ASN A 40 -4.33 -11.75 2.44
C ASN A 40 -5.32 -11.89 3.62
N ASN A 41 -5.14 -11.14 4.71
CA ASN A 41 -6.01 -11.22 5.90
C ASN A 41 -7.05 -10.07 5.95
N GLY A 42 -7.69 -9.76 4.82
CA GLY A 42 -8.78 -8.78 4.77
C GLY A 42 -8.30 -7.33 4.79
N HIS A 43 -7.45 -6.96 3.83
CA HIS A 43 -6.92 -5.60 3.73
C HIS A 43 -8.04 -4.57 3.56
N HIS A 44 -8.26 -3.71 4.56
CA HIS A 44 -9.40 -2.77 4.60
C HIS A 44 -9.47 -1.78 3.42
N LYS A 45 -8.34 -1.47 2.76
CA LYS A 45 -8.31 -0.59 1.58
C LYS A 45 -8.53 -1.32 0.24
N LEU A 46 -8.55 -2.66 0.22
CA LEU A 46 -8.65 -3.43 -1.03
C LEU A 46 -9.94 -3.13 -1.78
N SER A 47 -11.08 -3.11 -1.09
CA SER A 47 -12.37 -2.80 -1.72
C SER A 47 -12.44 -1.38 -2.26
N GLU A 48 -11.85 -0.40 -1.55
CA GLU A 48 -11.77 1.00 -2.00
C GLU A 48 -10.87 1.16 -3.22
N ILE A 49 -9.71 0.48 -3.23
CA ILE A 49 -8.80 0.47 -4.38
C ILE A 49 -9.50 -0.11 -5.63
N ILE A 50 -10.17 -1.25 -5.49
CA ILE A 50 -10.87 -1.90 -6.61
C ILE A 50 -12.05 -1.05 -7.10
N ALA A 51 -12.77 -0.39 -6.19
CA ALA A 51 -13.88 0.48 -6.54
C ALA A 51 -13.45 1.73 -7.32
N ASP A 52 -12.34 2.36 -6.92
CA ASP A 52 -11.89 3.63 -7.50
C ASP A 52 -10.99 3.45 -8.74
N TYR A 53 -10.22 2.37 -8.81
CA TYR A 53 -9.17 2.16 -9.84
C TYR A 53 -9.29 0.82 -10.59
N GLY A 54 -10.22 -0.05 -10.21
CA GLY A 54 -10.38 -1.36 -10.83
C GLY A 54 -9.28 -2.36 -10.44
N ILE A 55 -9.07 -3.36 -11.29
CA ILE A 55 -8.10 -4.45 -11.06
C ILE A 55 -6.74 -4.21 -11.73
N GLU A 56 -6.62 -3.17 -12.57
CA GLU A 56 -5.37 -2.79 -13.25
C GLU A 56 -4.50 -1.94 -12.32
N VAL A 57 -4.24 -2.47 -11.13
CA VAL A 57 -3.40 -1.84 -10.12
C VAL A 57 -2.34 -2.82 -9.63
N TYR A 58 -1.21 -2.27 -9.20
CA TYR A 58 -0.02 -3.04 -8.89
C TYR A 58 0.50 -2.69 -7.50
N ILE A 59 1.07 -3.67 -6.82
CA ILE A 59 1.74 -3.51 -5.54
C ILE A 59 3.24 -3.60 -5.78
N ASP A 60 3.96 -2.58 -5.35
CA ASP A 60 5.42 -2.58 -5.27
C ASP A 60 5.88 -2.44 -3.83
N TRP A 61 7.07 -2.93 -3.49
CA TRP A 61 7.52 -2.96 -2.10
C TRP A 61 9.03 -2.80 -1.96
N ALA A 62 9.43 -2.32 -0.78
CA ALA A 62 10.80 -2.34 -0.30
C ALA A 62 10.86 -3.01 1.07
N GLU A 63 11.80 -3.94 1.24
CA GLU A 63 12.09 -4.54 2.54
C GLU A 63 12.63 -3.46 3.48
N ILE A 64 12.02 -3.34 4.66
CA ILE A 64 12.41 -2.36 5.68
C ILE A 64 12.35 -3.07 7.04
N PRO A 65 13.40 -2.95 7.88
CA PRO A 65 13.38 -3.49 9.22
C PRO A 65 12.23 -2.94 10.06
N GLU A 66 11.63 -3.78 10.91
CA GLU A 66 10.45 -3.41 11.69
C GLU A 66 10.59 -2.10 12.49
N TRP A 67 11.78 -1.87 13.06
CA TRP A 67 12.08 -0.69 13.87
C TRP A 67 12.07 0.62 13.08
N LEU A 68 12.14 0.56 11.74
CA LEU A 68 12.17 1.74 10.86
C LEU A 68 10.83 1.97 10.16
N LEU A 69 9.87 1.05 10.25
CA LEU A 69 8.65 1.07 9.43
C LEU A 69 7.85 2.37 9.55
N ASN A 70 7.61 2.87 10.78
CA ASN A 70 6.87 4.12 10.97
C ASN A 70 7.57 5.31 10.31
N ARG A 71 8.90 5.38 10.40
CA ARG A 71 9.68 6.47 9.78
C ARG A 71 9.66 6.36 8.26
N ALA A 72 9.80 5.14 7.73
CA ALA A 72 9.79 4.89 6.30
C ALA A 72 8.41 5.12 5.67
N GLU A 73 7.32 4.74 6.35
CA GLU A 73 5.95 5.01 5.92
C GLU A 73 5.67 6.50 5.85
N ASN A 74 6.03 7.25 6.91
CA ASN A 74 5.86 8.70 6.94
C ASN A 74 6.64 9.37 5.81
N ALA A 75 7.93 9.05 5.64
CA ALA A 75 8.75 9.61 4.57
C ALA A 75 8.18 9.30 3.17
N THR A 76 7.74 8.06 2.95
CA THR A 76 7.17 7.62 1.68
C THR A 76 5.83 8.31 1.41
N THR A 77 4.95 8.38 2.41
CA THR A 77 3.64 9.04 2.29
C THR A 77 3.81 10.54 2.04
N SER A 78 4.74 11.21 2.72
CA SER A 78 5.04 12.62 2.48
C SER A 78 5.62 12.88 1.09
N PHE A 79 6.43 11.96 0.54
CA PHE A 79 7.00 12.10 -0.79
C PHE A 79 5.95 11.93 -1.89
N TYR A 80 5.15 10.86 -1.84
CA TYR A 80 4.19 10.56 -2.90
C TYR A 80 2.83 11.26 -2.75
N GLN A 81 2.48 11.70 -1.54
CA GLN A 81 1.16 12.27 -1.21
C GLN A 81 -0.03 11.46 -1.77
N PRO A 82 -0.07 10.13 -1.54
CA PRO A 82 -1.06 9.25 -2.17
C PRO A 82 -2.49 9.62 -1.76
N LYS A 83 -3.39 9.67 -2.74
CA LYS A 83 -4.80 10.08 -2.55
C LYS A 83 -5.51 9.27 -1.46
N LEU A 84 -5.28 7.96 -1.39
CA LEU A 84 -5.98 7.08 -0.44
C LEU A 84 -5.38 7.10 0.99
N ASN A 85 -4.26 7.77 1.21
CA ASN A 85 -3.71 8.04 2.55
C ASN A 85 -4.19 9.36 3.14
N LEU A 86 -4.79 10.24 2.32
CA LEU A 86 -5.31 11.51 2.81
C LEU A 86 -6.46 11.22 3.78
N LYS A 87 -6.23 11.49 5.07
CA LYS A 87 -7.31 11.51 6.04
C LYS A 87 -8.10 12.78 5.77
N ILE A 88 -9.37 12.64 5.38
CA ILE A 88 -10.30 13.77 5.41
C ILE A 88 -10.32 14.23 6.88
N PRO A 89 -9.88 15.47 7.21
CA PRO A 89 -10.05 15.97 8.56
C PRO A 89 -11.56 15.95 8.86
N PRO A 90 -11.98 15.55 10.07
CA PRO A 90 -13.39 15.64 10.43
C PRO A 90 -13.86 17.08 10.17
N VAL A 91 -14.99 17.22 9.48
CA VAL A 91 -15.65 18.52 9.34
C VAL A 91 -16.02 18.96 10.76
N VAL A 92 -15.33 19.98 11.26
CA VAL A 92 -15.59 20.61 12.58
C VAL A 92 -16.77 21.55 12.50
#